data_AF-A0A8H3A1S4-F1
#
_entry.id   AF-A0A8H3A1S4-F1
#
_cell.length_a   1.000
_cell.length_b   1.000
_cell.length_c   1.000
_cell.angle_alpha   90.00
_cell.angle_beta   90.00
_cell.angle_gamma   90.00
#
_symmetry.space_group_name_H-M   'P 1'
#
loop_
_entity.id
_entity.type
_entity.pdbx_description
1 polymer ?
#
loop_
_entity_poly.entity_id
_entity_poly.type
_entity_poly.pdbx_seq_one_letter_code
_entity_poly.pdbx_strand_id
1 'polypeptide(L)'
;MERQVIAYYCSGHGYGHATRVSAFTSHLLELGSRFEVHIVSSAPAHIFSDCLKASEHCHYRYAEIDPVVAQPLAYRVDRDKSVRVLERFLSQRDAKIAQELEWLGKIGACCVLSDSAFLACAAANAASLPCALVTNFTFDSVYSYLGTQFIDESPSSQSTPHQEHAAAVSELPPDVPIPESILAPLVDQIVKDYRCADLLLRLPGAIPIPSFSPNHPLPAPNWVDLETCRFKPEVTNTLLQQAETLPLYPSIPFPTGKSKPVSRQIRQAPLLVRHPTPDTDRTQLLDYIGVPRSFHGHKVLIVSFGGQVIKRPTGTRTPSRTPSPNYSPPGSTINLQNPTPPSRPRHHRHTSSVASVASLTASNVVNDPERLHAALASPARIATPSHIYVPGAPPASNPSSPMLSTVRLNSTGPVFASFFTPPTPGTEFSGPPAPGAFVEVKPHKDIYLTVPHSLPTPDDSAESSPIDDDLDIPRLIPEGWIAIVCGVSKNWGEEDLPERFFVAPKDVYMPDVTAMGDVLLGKLGYGTCAECVDSCTPFVYVPRALFVEEHGLRMLMETAGTGVELPRERYEAGDWASAIEEAWALGAEKKIARRLLGARGDARRRRQGEEMAREFEAWLSLWTQPRH
;
A
#
# COMPACT_ATOMS: atom_id res chain seq x y z
N MET A 1 -21.85 35.02 -10.73
CA MET A 1 -20.67 35.33 -9.89
C MET A 1 -19.44 34.93 -10.67
N GLU A 2 -18.31 35.56 -10.41
CA GLU A 2 -17.00 35.10 -10.89
C GLU A 2 -16.63 33.78 -10.18
N ARG A 3 -15.83 32.91 -10.82
CA ARG A 3 -15.45 31.61 -10.23
C ARG A 3 -14.33 31.76 -9.22
N GLN A 4 -14.35 30.94 -8.19
CA GLN A 4 -13.24 30.78 -7.25
C GLN A 4 -12.22 29.82 -7.85
N VAL A 5 -11.11 30.37 -8.36
CA VAL A 5 -10.00 29.59 -8.92
C VAL A 5 -9.10 29.09 -7.79
N ILE A 6 -8.99 27.77 -7.66
CA ILE A 6 -8.25 27.07 -6.61
C ILE A 6 -7.04 26.37 -7.22
N ALA A 7 -5.84 26.66 -6.72
CA ALA A 7 -4.66 25.87 -7.04
C ALA A 7 -4.50 24.76 -6.00
N TYR A 8 -4.65 23.48 -6.40
CA TYR A 8 -4.57 22.34 -5.49
C TYR A 8 -3.27 21.55 -5.74
N TYR A 9 -2.28 21.80 -4.89
CA TYR A 9 -0.98 21.13 -4.93
C TYR A 9 -1.08 19.75 -4.30
N CYS A 10 -0.56 18.75 -4.99
CA CYS A 10 -0.59 17.33 -4.61
C CYS A 10 0.82 16.75 -4.68
N SER A 11 1.34 16.28 -3.55
CA SER A 11 2.62 15.58 -3.49
C SER A 11 2.73 14.45 -4.52
N GLY A 12 3.92 14.31 -5.14
CA GLY A 12 4.23 13.21 -6.04
C GLY A 12 4.53 11.87 -5.35
N HIS A 13 4.55 11.83 -4.01
CA HIS A 13 5.01 10.71 -3.19
C HIS A 13 4.00 9.54 -3.13
N GLY A 14 3.76 8.92 -4.28
CA GLY A 14 2.85 7.79 -4.44
C GLY A 14 1.37 8.19 -4.60
N TYR A 15 0.59 7.30 -5.21
CA TYR A 15 -0.76 7.64 -5.70
C TYR A 15 -1.80 7.89 -4.60
N GLY A 16 -1.51 7.56 -3.34
CA GLY A 16 -2.42 7.80 -2.20
C GLY A 16 -2.72 9.29 -1.93
N HIS A 17 -1.85 10.21 -2.36
CA HIS A 17 -2.13 11.65 -2.40
C HIS A 17 -3.11 11.98 -3.52
N ALA A 18 -2.81 11.54 -4.74
CA ALA A 18 -3.64 11.79 -5.91
C ALA A 18 -5.08 11.23 -5.77
N THR A 19 -5.28 10.10 -5.10
CA THR A 19 -6.62 9.55 -4.83
C THR A 19 -7.46 10.46 -3.91
N ARG A 20 -6.87 11.05 -2.87
CA ARG A 20 -7.61 11.94 -1.96
C ARG A 20 -7.82 13.34 -2.52
N VAL A 21 -6.84 13.86 -3.27
CA VAL A 21 -6.97 15.12 -4.02
C VAL A 21 -8.07 14.99 -5.08
N SER A 22 -8.14 13.88 -5.80
CA SER A 22 -9.22 13.62 -6.77
C SER A 22 -10.60 13.55 -6.11
N ALA A 23 -10.71 12.88 -4.95
CA ALA A 23 -11.95 12.77 -4.19
C ALA A 23 -12.45 14.15 -3.71
N PHE A 24 -11.60 14.96 -3.06
CA PHE A 24 -12.02 16.28 -2.60
C PHE A 24 -12.24 17.28 -3.76
N THR A 25 -11.47 17.18 -4.84
CA THR A 25 -11.70 17.97 -6.07
C THR A 25 -13.07 17.67 -6.68
N SER A 26 -13.50 16.41 -6.70
CA SER A 26 -14.84 16.03 -7.15
C SER A 26 -15.92 16.72 -6.31
N HIS A 27 -15.83 16.66 -4.98
CA HIS A 27 -16.80 17.31 -4.07
C HIS A 27 -16.82 18.84 -4.18
N LEU A 28 -15.69 19.50 -4.49
CA LEU A 28 -15.66 20.94 -4.77
C LEU A 28 -16.39 21.28 -6.08
N LEU A 29 -16.22 20.47 -7.12
CA LEU A 29 -16.88 20.63 -8.43
C LEU A 29 -18.38 20.26 -8.39
N GLU A 30 -18.77 19.34 -7.50
CA GLU A 30 -20.16 18.95 -7.23
C GLU A 30 -21.00 20.09 -6.60
N LEU A 31 -20.36 21.12 -6.02
CA LEU A 31 -21.05 22.36 -5.59
C LEU A 31 -21.48 23.28 -6.76
N GLY A 32 -21.31 22.81 -8.00
CA GLY A 32 -21.69 23.49 -9.23
C GLY A 32 -20.58 24.37 -9.79
N SER A 33 -20.92 25.24 -10.74
CA SER A 33 -19.95 26.09 -11.47
C SER A 33 -19.37 27.25 -10.65
N ARG A 34 -19.18 27.07 -9.34
CA ARG A 34 -18.58 28.03 -8.41
C ARG A 34 -17.06 27.93 -8.39
N PHE A 35 -16.53 26.71 -8.45
CA PHE A 35 -15.10 26.43 -8.37
C PHE A 35 -14.50 26.11 -9.73
N GLU A 36 -13.22 26.45 -9.88
CA GLU A 36 -12.33 25.96 -10.93
C GLU A 36 -11.04 25.47 -10.25
N VAL A 37 -10.61 24.24 -10.52
CA VAL A 37 -9.55 23.58 -9.75
C VAL A 37 -8.37 23.21 -10.65
N HIS A 38 -7.24 23.85 -10.41
CA HIS A 38 -5.96 23.58 -11.07
C HIS A 38 -5.12 22.67 -10.18
N ILE A 39 -5.12 21.37 -10.46
CA ILE A 39 -4.30 20.37 -9.77
C ILE A 39 -2.83 20.56 -10.20
N VAL A 40 -1.92 20.67 -9.23
CA VAL A 40 -0.48 20.82 -9.45
C VAL A 40 0.25 19.64 -8.83
N SER A 41 0.94 18.83 -9.62
CA SER A 41 1.64 17.64 -9.10
C SER A 41 2.78 17.17 -10.00
N SER A 42 3.74 16.43 -9.43
CA SER A 42 4.70 15.61 -10.18
C SER A 42 4.17 14.19 -10.45
N ALA A 43 3.04 13.79 -9.85
CA ALA A 43 2.35 12.55 -10.16
C ALA A 43 1.73 12.59 -11.58
N PRO A 44 1.69 11.48 -12.35
CA PRO A 44 1.18 11.48 -13.72
C PRO A 44 -0.30 11.87 -13.83
N ALA A 45 -0.64 12.71 -14.82
CA ALA A 45 -2.00 13.22 -15.06
C ALA A 45 -3.10 12.14 -15.12
N HIS A 46 -2.79 10.93 -15.59
CA HIS A 46 -3.78 9.84 -15.69
C HIS A 46 -4.28 9.32 -14.34
N ILE A 47 -3.57 9.57 -13.24
CA ILE A 47 -4.04 9.21 -11.89
C ILE A 47 -5.18 10.14 -11.44
N PHE A 48 -5.30 11.33 -12.05
CA PHE A 48 -6.37 12.30 -11.83
C PHE A 48 -7.47 12.22 -12.91
N SER A 49 -7.53 11.14 -13.71
CA SER A 49 -8.43 11.07 -14.88
C SER A 49 -9.90 11.25 -14.52
N ASP A 50 -10.26 10.87 -13.29
CA ASP A 50 -11.63 10.76 -12.82
C ASP A 50 -12.24 12.16 -12.67
N CYS A 51 -11.53 13.08 -12.01
CA CYS A 51 -11.95 14.49 -11.90
C CYS A 51 -11.69 15.30 -13.18
N LEU A 52 -10.60 15.02 -13.91
CA LEU A 52 -10.29 15.70 -15.19
C LEU A 52 -11.28 15.38 -16.33
N LYS A 53 -11.98 14.24 -16.27
CA LYS A 53 -13.06 13.90 -17.21
C LYS A 53 -14.44 14.36 -16.73
N ALA A 54 -14.64 14.50 -15.42
CA ALA A 54 -15.93 14.84 -14.83
C ALA A 54 -16.32 16.32 -14.96
N SER A 55 -15.34 17.23 -15.16
CA SER A 55 -15.62 18.66 -15.30
C SER A 55 -14.61 19.37 -16.19
N GLU A 56 -15.11 20.25 -17.08
CA GLU A 56 -14.28 21.17 -17.86
C GLU A 56 -13.61 22.26 -16.99
N HIS A 57 -13.96 22.36 -15.70
CA HIS A 57 -13.34 23.28 -14.73
C HIS A 57 -12.26 22.58 -13.87
N CYS A 58 -11.84 21.37 -14.26
CA CYS A 58 -10.71 20.66 -13.65
C CYS A 58 -9.51 20.67 -14.61
N HIS A 59 -8.37 21.16 -14.13
CA HIS A 59 -7.16 21.32 -14.92
C HIS A 59 -5.97 20.68 -14.21
N TYR A 60 -4.94 20.29 -14.97
CA TYR A 60 -3.72 19.69 -14.43
C TYR A 60 -2.47 20.41 -14.95
N ARG A 61 -1.53 20.70 -14.05
CA ARG A 61 -0.17 21.14 -14.38
C ARG A 61 0.85 20.21 -13.73
N TYR A 62 1.79 19.72 -14.54
CA TYR A 62 2.97 19.03 -14.04
C TYR A 62 3.92 20.04 -13.36
N ALA A 63 4.34 19.77 -12.12
CA ALA A 63 5.37 20.55 -11.43
C ALA A 63 6.06 19.76 -10.30
N GLU A 64 7.36 19.94 -10.13
CA GLU A 64 8.13 19.41 -9.00
C GLU A 64 8.00 20.32 -7.77
N ILE A 65 6.95 20.09 -6.98
CA ILE A 65 6.54 20.96 -5.86
C ILE A 65 6.81 20.37 -4.46
N ASP A 66 7.39 19.16 -4.38
CA ASP A 66 7.79 18.49 -3.15
C ASP A 66 9.04 17.59 -3.33
N PRO A 67 9.91 17.43 -2.31
CA PRO A 67 11.01 16.49 -2.32
C PRO A 67 10.55 15.08 -1.90
N VAL A 68 10.57 14.15 -2.85
CA VAL A 68 10.13 12.75 -2.68
C VAL A 68 11.18 11.93 -1.92
N VAL A 69 10.79 11.31 -0.80
CA VAL A 69 11.62 10.38 -0.02
C VAL A 69 12.06 9.18 -0.89
N ALA A 70 13.33 8.81 -0.82
CA ALA A 70 13.89 7.75 -1.65
C ALA A 70 13.53 6.35 -1.09
N GLN A 71 12.66 5.64 -1.80
CA GLN A 71 12.25 4.26 -1.44
C GLN A 71 12.86 3.25 -2.43
N PRO A 72 13.92 2.50 -2.06
CA PRO A 72 14.45 1.43 -2.90
C PRO A 72 13.55 0.17 -2.91
N LEU A 73 12.73 -0.04 -1.88
CA LEU A 73 11.81 -1.18 -1.70
C LEU A 73 10.44 -0.71 -1.16
N ALA A 74 9.53 -1.64 -0.89
CA ALA A 74 8.19 -1.34 -0.34
C ALA A 74 8.21 -0.82 1.10
N TYR A 75 9.17 -1.28 1.90
CA TYR A 75 9.27 -1.08 3.34
C TYR A 75 10.54 -0.33 3.79
N ARG A 76 11.51 -0.09 2.88
CA ARG A 76 12.81 0.54 3.18
C ARG A 76 12.85 1.98 2.68
N VAL A 77 13.56 2.82 3.44
CA VAL A 77 13.92 4.19 3.08
C VAL A 77 15.44 4.28 2.91
N ASP A 78 15.90 4.89 1.82
CA ASP A 78 17.29 5.31 1.64
C ASP A 78 17.42 6.71 2.27
N ARG A 79 17.71 6.75 3.58
CA ARG A 79 17.70 7.99 4.38
C ARG A 79 18.68 9.01 3.82
N ASP A 80 19.88 8.53 3.54
CA ASP A 80 21.02 9.26 2.98
C ASP A 80 20.68 9.98 1.66
N LYS A 81 20.05 9.26 0.71
CA LYS A 81 19.58 9.85 -0.55
C LYS A 81 18.37 10.76 -0.36
N SER A 82 17.51 10.48 0.62
CA SER A 82 16.35 11.33 0.95
C SER A 82 16.81 12.70 1.45
N VAL A 83 17.84 12.75 2.31
CA VAL A 83 18.50 14.00 2.73
C VAL A 83 19.04 14.76 1.51
N ARG A 84 19.83 14.10 0.63
CA ARG A 84 20.35 14.74 -0.59
C ARG A 84 19.28 15.26 -1.54
N VAL A 85 18.13 14.60 -1.62
CA VAL A 85 16.97 15.08 -2.40
C VAL A 85 16.36 16.32 -1.75
N LEU A 86 16.22 16.35 -0.43
CA LEU A 86 15.73 17.52 0.32
C LEU A 86 16.68 18.72 0.21
N GLU A 87 17.98 18.53 0.41
CA GLU A 87 19.02 19.57 0.25
C GLU A 87 18.97 20.19 -1.15
N ARG A 88 18.91 19.35 -2.18
CA ARG A 88 18.80 19.78 -3.58
C ARG A 88 17.50 20.54 -3.84
N PHE A 89 16.37 20.11 -3.27
CA PHE A 89 15.10 20.81 -3.42
C PHE A 89 15.10 22.18 -2.72
N LEU A 90 15.60 22.24 -1.48
CA LEU A 90 15.68 23.47 -0.69
C LEU A 90 16.64 24.49 -1.32
N SER A 91 17.76 24.05 -1.93
CA SER A 91 18.65 24.97 -2.69
C SER A 91 17.99 25.63 -3.91
N GLN A 92 16.82 25.14 -4.34
CA GLN A 92 16.01 25.72 -5.42
C GLN A 92 14.70 26.39 -4.93
N ARG A 93 14.45 26.39 -3.61
CA ARG A 93 13.16 26.78 -3.00
C ARG A 93 12.69 28.16 -3.47
N ASP A 94 13.53 29.18 -3.38
CA ASP A 94 13.13 30.56 -3.63
C ASP A 94 12.81 30.81 -5.12
N ALA A 95 13.56 30.16 -6.01
CA ALA A 95 13.29 30.19 -7.45
C ALA A 95 11.96 29.48 -7.79
N LYS A 96 11.68 28.34 -7.14
CA LYS A 96 10.38 27.66 -7.27
C LYS A 96 9.23 28.51 -6.70
N ILE A 97 9.40 29.17 -5.56
CA ILE A 97 8.40 30.10 -4.99
C ILE A 97 8.12 31.27 -5.96
N ALA A 98 9.14 31.85 -6.58
CA ALA A 98 8.97 32.92 -7.56
C ALA A 98 8.19 32.46 -8.81
N GLN A 99 8.49 31.27 -9.33
CA GLN A 99 7.74 30.66 -10.45
C GLN A 99 6.27 30.40 -10.08
N GLU A 100 6.01 29.89 -8.88
CA GLU A 100 4.65 29.61 -8.41
C GLU A 100 3.86 30.89 -8.12
N LEU A 101 4.51 31.95 -7.60
CA LEU A 101 3.93 33.28 -7.44
C LEU A 101 3.45 33.87 -8.78
N GLU A 102 4.28 33.82 -9.83
CA GLU A 102 3.89 34.28 -11.18
C GLU A 102 2.71 33.46 -11.72
N TRP A 103 2.75 32.13 -11.58
CA TRP A 103 1.71 31.25 -12.11
C TRP A 103 0.37 31.40 -11.38
N LEU A 104 0.37 31.51 -10.05
CA LEU A 104 -0.83 31.76 -9.24
C LEU A 104 -1.51 33.07 -9.63
N GLY A 105 -0.73 34.13 -9.85
CA GLY A 105 -1.23 35.40 -10.37
C GLY A 105 -1.79 35.28 -11.78
N LYS A 106 -1.11 34.54 -12.67
CA LYS A 106 -1.52 34.32 -14.06
C LYS A 106 -2.84 33.57 -14.22
N ILE A 107 -3.16 32.63 -13.32
CA ILE A 107 -4.46 31.92 -13.33
C ILE A 107 -5.55 32.65 -12.52
N GLY A 108 -5.24 33.77 -11.86
CA GLY A 108 -6.19 34.46 -10.99
C GLY A 108 -6.59 33.67 -9.74
N ALA A 109 -5.67 32.85 -9.20
CA ALA A 109 -5.96 31.99 -8.05
C ALA A 109 -6.42 32.82 -6.83
N CYS A 110 -7.57 32.46 -6.25
CA CYS A 110 -8.08 33.11 -5.03
C CYS A 110 -7.76 32.32 -3.75
N CYS A 111 -7.33 31.07 -3.86
CA CYS A 111 -6.91 30.22 -2.74
C CYS A 111 -5.94 29.13 -3.19
N VAL A 112 -5.08 28.69 -2.27
CA VAL A 112 -4.24 27.50 -2.43
C VAL A 112 -4.75 26.38 -1.52
N LEU A 113 -4.92 25.18 -2.08
CA LEU A 113 -5.02 23.93 -1.35
C LEU A 113 -3.69 23.18 -1.46
N SER A 114 -3.26 22.52 -0.38
CA SER A 114 -2.08 21.67 -0.38
C SER A 114 -2.35 20.32 0.28
N ASP A 115 -2.14 19.24 -0.47
CA ASP A 115 -1.90 17.91 0.08
C ASP A 115 -0.40 17.71 0.28
N SER A 116 0.04 17.95 1.52
CA SER A 116 1.39 17.75 2.04
C SER A 116 2.52 18.54 1.35
N ALA A 117 2.29 19.27 0.26
CA ALA A 117 3.32 20.10 -0.39
C ALA A 117 3.60 21.40 0.40
N PHE A 118 4.72 21.46 1.12
CA PHE A 118 5.06 22.64 1.94
C PHE A 118 5.32 23.90 1.11
N LEU A 119 6.01 23.76 -0.03
CA LEU A 119 6.33 24.85 -0.95
C LEU A 119 5.08 25.66 -1.36
N ALA A 120 3.95 24.98 -1.55
CA ALA A 120 2.67 25.59 -1.90
C ALA A 120 2.16 26.57 -0.82
N CYS A 121 2.39 26.26 0.46
CA CYS A 121 2.00 27.13 1.57
C CYS A 121 2.83 28.42 1.61
N ALA A 122 4.14 28.33 1.31
CA ALA A 122 5.01 29.49 1.18
C ALA A 122 4.66 30.33 -0.07
N ALA A 123 4.41 29.69 -1.22
CA ALA A 123 3.97 30.37 -2.44
C ALA A 123 2.62 31.09 -2.26
N ALA A 124 1.67 30.47 -1.56
CA ALA A 124 0.39 31.10 -1.23
C ALA A 124 0.56 32.37 -0.39
N ASN A 125 1.38 32.33 0.66
CA ASN A 125 1.66 33.51 1.48
C ASN A 125 2.44 34.58 0.72
N ALA A 126 3.37 34.20 -0.16
CA ALA A 126 4.04 35.12 -1.09
C ALA A 126 3.04 35.83 -2.02
N ALA A 127 2.08 35.09 -2.58
CA ALA A 127 0.98 35.62 -3.40
C ALA A 127 -0.10 36.38 -2.60
N SER A 128 0.05 36.48 -1.28
CA SER A 128 -0.94 37.04 -0.35
C SER A 128 -2.33 36.35 -0.41
N LEU A 129 -2.34 35.05 -0.71
CA LEU A 129 -3.54 34.21 -0.79
C LEU A 129 -3.78 33.40 0.50
N PRO A 130 -5.04 33.05 0.81
CA PRO A 130 -5.35 32.02 1.81
C PRO A 130 -4.81 30.66 1.38
N CYS A 131 -4.37 29.88 2.37
CA CYS A 131 -3.91 28.49 2.16
C CYS A 131 -4.54 27.51 3.14
N ALA A 132 -5.09 26.41 2.64
CA ALA A 132 -5.52 25.27 3.46
C ALA A 132 -4.73 24.00 3.14
N LEU A 133 -4.31 23.27 4.17
CA LEU A 133 -3.70 21.95 4.08
C LEU A 133 -4.78 20.88 4.24
N VAL A 134 -4.75 19.85 3.38
CA VAL A 134 -5.70 18.73 3.38
C VAL A 134 -4.91 17.43 3.48
N THR A 135 -4.57 17.02 4.71
CA THR A 135 -3.67 15.89 4.93
C THR A 135 -3.81 15.24 6.31
N ASN A 136 -3.27 14.04 6.46
CA ASN A 136 -3.05 13.35 7.73
C ASN A 136 -1.58 13.44 8.22
N PHE A 137 -0.63 13.86 7.37
CA PHE A 137 0.79 13.98 7.73
C PHE A 137 1.51 15.10 6.96
N THR A 138 2.63 15.57 7.50
CA THR A 138 3.50 16.58 6.88
C THR A 138 4.96 16.11 6.78
N PHE A 139 5.69 16.62 5.79
CA PHE A 139 7.05 16.18 5.48
C PHE A 139 8.09 16.62 6.50
N ASP A 140 7.83 17.62 7.34
CA ASP A 140 8.66 17.97 8.49
C ASP A 140 8.76 16.78 9.46
N SER A 141 7.63 16.15 9.77
CA SER A 141 7.54 14.91 10.53
C SER A 141 8.34 13.79 9.84
N VAL A 142 8.09 13.53 8.55
CA VAL A 142 8.72 12.43 7.79
C VAL A 142 10.25 12.59 7.69
N TYR A 143 10.76 13.78 7.35
CA TYR A 143 12.20 14.01 7.25
C TYR A 143 12.90 14.01 8.61
N SER A 144 12.26 14.50 9.69
CA SER A 144 12.81 14.34 11.04
C SER A 144 12.86 12.88 11.51
N TYR A 145 11.95 12.03 11.00
CA TYR A 145 11.92 10.61 11.33
C TYR A 145 13.07 9.80 10.72
N LEU A 146 13.86 10.38 9.80
CA LEU A 146 15.11 9.79 9.34
C LEU A 146 16.16 9.63 10.46
N GLY A 147 15.97 10.30 11.61
CA GLY A 147 16.74 10.08 12.83
C GLY A 147 16.22 8.96 13.74
N THR A 148 15.16 8.23 13.35
CA THR A 148 14.57 7.16 14.17
C THR A 148 15.56 6.03 14.45
N GLN A 149 15.48 5.45 15.65
CA GLN A 149 16.38 4.38 16.10
C GLN A 149 15.92 2.97 15.68
N PHE A 150 14.74 2.83 15.06
CA PHE A 150 14.43 1.62 14.29
C PHE A 150 15.41 1.49 13.12
N ILE A 151 15.93 0.28 12.91
CA ILE A 151 16.87 -0.05 11.83
C ILE A 151 16.18 -1.03 10.88
N ASP A 152 16.27 -0.79 9.56
CA ASP A 152 15.90 -1.77 8.53
C ASP A 152 16.95 -2.87 8.43
N GLU A 153 17.01 -3.72 9.46
CA GLU A 153 17.87 -4.91 9.46
C GLU A 153 17.51 -5.79 8.25
N SER A 154 18.42 -5.80 7.28
CA SER A 154 18.37 -6.75 6.18
C SER A 154 18.79 -8.10 6.77
N PRO A 155 18.00 -9.18 6.63
CA PRO A 155 18.23 -10.43 7.33
C PRO A 155 19.67 -10.88 7.10
N SER A 156 20.46 -10.88 8.18
CA SER A 156 21.91 -10.88 8.06
C SER A 156 22.40 -12.13 7.31
N SER A 157 23.31 -11.93 6.37
CA SER A 157 23.98 -13.01 5.66
C SER A 157 24.89 -13.76 6.64
N GLN A 158 24.32 -14.71 7.38
CA GLN A 158 25.07 -15.61 8.25
C GLN A 158 26.18 -16.28 7.44
N SER A 159 27.42 -15.98 7.82
CA SER A 159 28.61 -16.13 6.98
C SER A 159 29.06 -17.59 6.85
N THR A 160 28.30 -18.36 6.09
CA THR A 160 28.74 -19.67 5.59
C THR A 160 29.89 -19.46 4.57
N PRO A 161 31.05 -20.15 4.67
CA PRO A 161 32.28 -19.74 3.96
C PRO A 161 32.30 -19.92 2.42
N HIS A 162 31.16 -20.13 1.76
CA HIS A 162 31.09 -20.67 0.40
C HIS A 162 30.04 -19.98 -0.51
N GLN A 163 30.16 -18.66 -0.73
CA GLN A 163 29.37 -17.92 -1.73
C GLN A 163 30.19 -16.91 -2.55
N GLU A 164 31.05 -17.39 -3.46
CA GLU A 164 31.77 -16.52 -4.43
C GLU A 164 30.96 -16.22 -5.71
N HIS A 165 29.72 -16.72 -5.86
CA HIS A 165 28.98 -16.70 -7.14
C HIS A 165 27.55 -16.13 -7.07
N ALA A 166 27.21 -15.37 -6.02
CA ALA A 166 25.91 -14.69 -5.86
C ALA A 166 25.94 -13.20 -6.27
N ALA A 167 26.83 -12.83 -7.21
CA ALA A 167 27.14 -11.45 -7.57
C ALA A 167 26.06 -10.75 -8.43
N ALA A 168 24.89 -10.47 -7.84
CA ALA A 168 23.89 -9.54 -8.40
C ALA A 168 22.88 -8.97 -7.37
N VAL A 169 22.93 -9.35 -6.09
CA VAL A 169 22.17 -8.62 -5.06
C VAL A 169 22.79 -7.25 -4.94
N SER A 170 22.05 -6.21 -5.31
CA SER A 170 22.47 -4.82 -5.10
C SER A 170 22.58 -4.59 -3.61
N GLU A 171 23.79 -4.46 -3.07
CA GLU A 171 24.03 -4.09 -1.67
C GLU A 171 23.36 -2.73 -1.41
N LEU A 172 22.19 -2.77 -0.78
CA LEU A 172 21.50 -1.57 -0.34
C LEU A 172 22.29 -0.98 0.83
N PRO A 173 22.54 0.34 0.84
CA PRO A 173 23.37 0.96 1.87
C PRO A 173 22.83 0.63 3.27
N PRO A 174 23.72 0.44 4.26
CA PRO A 174 23.30 0.12 5.62
C PRO A 174 22.36 1.21 6.14
N ASP A 175 21.30 0.80 6.82
CA ASP A 175 20.30 1.74 7.33
C ASP A 175 20.83 2.41 8.61
N VAL A 176 21.38 3.62 8.46
CA VAL A 176 21.98 4.38 9.56
C VAL A 176 21.10 5.59 9.87
N PRO A 177 20.69 5.81 11.14
CA PRO A 177 19.93 6.99 11.52
C PRO A 177 20.70 8.29 11.26
N ILE A 178 20.06 9.23 10.58
CA ILE A 178 20.68 10.51 10.25
C ILE A 178 20.70 11.40 11.52
N PRO A 179 21.86 11.97 11.92
CA PRO A 179 21.96 12.86 13.06
C PRO A 179 21.01 14.07 12.98
N GLU A 180 20.41 14.42 14.12
CA GLU A 180 19.51 15.58 14.24
C GLU A 180 20.17 16.90 13.81
N SER A 181 21.50 17.04 14.01
CA SER A 181 22.28 18.19 13.56
C SER A 181 22.31 18.39 12.05
N ILE A 182 22.03 17.34 11.26
CA ILE A 182 21.87 17.40 9.79
C ILE A 182 20.40 17.65 9.44
N LEU A 183 19.48 16.96 10.12
CA LEU A 183 18.04 17.03 9.81
C LEU A 183 17.41 18.36 10.20
N ALA A 184 17.67 18.85 11.41
CA ALA A 184 16.96 19.99 11.99
C ALA A 184 17.04 21.25 11.12
N PRO A 185 18.19 21.70 10.58
CA PRO A 185 18.25 22.89 9.72
C PRO A 185 17.46 22.78 8.40
N LEU A 186 17.22 21.56 7.91
CA LEU A 186 16.42 21.30 6.71
C LEU A 186 14.92 21.21 7.06
N VAL A 187 14.59 20.47 8.12
CA VAL A 187 13.23 20.33 8.66
C VAL A 187 12.67 21.69 9.09
N ASP A 188 13.49 22.55 9.69
CA ASP A 188 13.12 23.92 10.08
C ASP A 188 12.57 24.76 8.91
N GLN A 189 13.07 24.54 7.70
CA GLN A 189 12.60 25.22 6.48
C GLN A 189 11.25 24.67 6.04
N ILE A 190 11.06 23.34 6.09
CA ILE A 190 9.77 22.69 5.84
C ILE A 190 8.71 23.19 6.82
N VAL A 191 9.05 23.27 8.12
CA VAL A 191 8.17 23.82 9.16
C VAL A 191 7.79 25.26 8.82
N LYS A 192 8.76 26.15 8.55
CA LYS A 192 8.51 27.57 8.18
C LYS A 192 7.55 27.71 7.01
N ASP A 193 7.60 26.81 6.04
CA ASP A 193 6.70 26.82 4.89
C ASP A 193 5.27 26.38 5.26
N TYR A 194 5.08 25.31 6.04
CA TYR A 194 3.75 24.96 6.58
C TYR A 194 3.21 25.98 7.61
N ARG A 195 4.07 26.77 8.26
CA ARG A 195 3.68 27.90 9.14
C ARG A 195 2.97 29.03 8.35
N CYS A 196 3.10 29.07 7.03
CA CYS A 196 2.37 30.01 6.16
C CYS A 196 0.89 29.66 5.94
N ALA A 197 0.48 28.41 6.15
CA ALA A 197 -0.91 27.94 5.99
C ALA A 197 -1.87 28.53 7.04
N ASP A 198 -3.17 28.46 6.76
CA ASP A 198 -4.23 29.08 7.57
C ASP A 198 -5.28 28.10 8.08
N LEU A 199 -5.64 27.09 7.29
CA LEU A 199 -6.54 26.01 7.70
C LEU A 199 -5.83 24.65 7.59
N LEU A 200 -6.04 23.77 8.56
CA LEU A 200 -5.75 22.35 8.43
C LEU A 200 -7.07 21.57 8.44
N LEU A 201 -7.40 20.97 7.30
CA LEU A 201 -8.42 19.94 7.18
C LEU A 201 -7.73 18.59 7.51
N ARG A 202 -7.70 18.26 8.80
CA ARG A 202 -6.96 17.12 9.36
C ARG A 202 -7.66 15.82 8.98
N LEU A 203 -7.11 15.06 8.05
CA LEU A 203 -7.70 13.79 7.59
C LEU A 203 -7.55 12.68 8.65
N PRO A 204 -8.40 11.63 8.64
CA PRO A 204 -8.28 10.48 9.53
C PRO A 204 -6.93 9.75 9.41
N GLY A 205 -6.52 9.04 10.46
CA GLY A 205 -5.19 8.43 10.53
C GLY A 205 -4.07 9.45 10.60
N ALA A 206 -4.32 10.58 11.30
CA ALA A 206 -3.38 11.66 11.46
C ALA A 206 -2.20 11.30 12.36
N ILE A 207 -1.06 11.94 12.08
CA ILE A 207 0.07 12.08 13.00
C ILE A 207 0.12 13.53 13.51
N PRO A 208 0.98 13.88 14.48
CA PRO A 208 1.18 15.27 14.85
C PRO A 208 1.63 16.14 13.67
N ILE A 209 1.10 17.37 13.62
CA ILE A 209 1.41 18.38 12.59
C ILE A 209 2.06 19.58 13.29
N PRO A 210 3.39 19.59 13.47
CA PRO A 210 4.09 20.51 14.37
C PRO A 210 3.97 21.98 13.97
N SER A 211 3.77 22.26 12.68
CA SER A 211 3.51 23.61 12.19
C SER A 211 2.17 24.22 12.66
N PHE A 212 1.20 23.40 13.09
CA PHE A 212 -0.09 23.88 13.59
C PHE A 212 -0.15 24.04 15.12
N SER A 213 0.32 23.04 15.87
CA SER A 213 0.16 23.00 17.33
C SER A 213 1.46 22.66 18.05
N PRO A 214 1.80 23.33 19.17
CA PRO A 214 3.03 23.09 19.93
C PRO A 214 3.02 21.80 20.76
N ASN A 215 1.89 21.09 20.86
CA ASN A 215 1.73 19.95 21.79
C ASN A 215 2.74 18.82 21.59
N HIS A 216 3.17 18.59 20.35
CA HIS A 216 4.10 17.52 19.97
C HIS A 216 5.18 18.09 19.07
N PRO A 217 6.23 18.69 19.65
CA PRO A 217 7.33 19.27 18.89
C PRO A 217 8.17 18.17 18.20
N LEU A 218 8.92 18.59 17.18
CA LEU A 218 9.93 17.76 16.51
C LEU A 218 11.15 17.54 17.43
N PRO A 219 11.97 16.50 17.18
CA PRO A 219 11.93 15.54 16.07
C PRO A 219 10.91 14.40 16.30
N ALA A 220 10.31 13.91 15.22
CA ALA A 220 9.22 12.92 15.24
C ALA A 220 9.53 11.55 15.91
N PRO A 221 10.78 11.03 15.97
CA PRO A 221 11.07 9.82 16.72
C PRO A 221 10.65 9.89 18.20
N ASN A 222 10.64 11.09 18.79
CA ASN A 222 10.24 11.29 20.19
C ASN A 222 8.76 10.96 20.47
N TRP A 223 7.92 10.89 19.44
CA TRP A 223 6.49 10.55 19.55
C TRP A 223 6.22 9.04 19.64
N VAL A 224 7.21 8.22 19.28
CA VAL A 224 7.09 6.77 19.16
C VAL A 224 7.84 6.11 20.31
N ASP A 225 7.28 5.03 20.82
CA ASP A 225 7.91 4.14 21.78
C ASP A 225 8.64 3.02 21.04
N LEU A 226 9.91 2.78 21.42
CA LEU A 226 10.79 1.85 20.69
C LEU A 226 10.53 0.38 21.02
N GLU A 227 10.03 0.07 22.22
CA GLU A 227 9.77 -1.31 22.65
C GLU A 227 8.46 -1.83 22.06
N THR A 228 7.41 -1.01 22.06
CA THR A 228 6.08 -1.36 21.54
C THR A 228 5.89 -1.06 20.05
N CYS A 229 6.80 -0.29 19.43
CA CYS A 229 6.67 0.19 18.05
C CYS A 229 5.36 0.95 17.77
N ARG A 230 4.81 1.65 18.77
CA ARG A 230 3.56 2.45 18.72
C ARG A 230 3.80 3.92 19.09
N PHE A 231 2.85 4.79 18.77
CA PHE A 231 2.79 6.13 19.38
C PHE A 231 2.62 6.05 20.90
N LYS A 232 3.29 6.95 21.62
CA LYS A 232 3.16 7.08 23.07
C LYS A 232 1.75 7.55 23.48
N PRO A 233 1.26 7.21 24.69
CA PRO A 233 -0.12 7.51 25.11
C PRO A 233 -0.50 8.99 25.03
N GLU A 234 0.40 9.91 25.33
CA GLU A 234 0.19 11.35 25.22
C GLU A 234 -0.03 11.82 23.77
N VAL A 235 0.59 11.14 22.80
CA VAL A 235 0.42 11.40 21.37
C VAL A 235 -0.94 10.89 20.91
N THR A 236 -1.29 9.63 21.20
CA THR A 236 -2.60 9.06 20.83
C THR A 236 -3.75 9.82 21.49
N ASN A 237 -3.62 10.18 22.77
CA ASN A 237 -4.62 10.98 23.48
C ASN A 237 -4.82 12.36 22.86
N THR A 238 -3.77 12.98 22.32
CA THR A 238 -3.88 14.30 21.63
C THR A 238 -4.49 14.17 20.24
N LEU A 239 -4.22 13.07 19.53
CA LEU A 239 -4.78 12.82 18.20
C LEU A 239 -6.28 12.48 18.26
N LEU A 240 -6.71 11.73 19.29
CA LEU A 240 -8.10 11.33 19.52
C LEU A 240 -8.99 12.45 20.11
N GLN A 241 -8.40 13.54 20.61
CA GLN A 241 -9.14 14.75 20.99
C GLN A 241 -9.71 15.49 19.76
N GLN A 242 -10.74 16.31 20.01
CA GLN A 242 -11.27 17.26 19.04
C GLN A 242 -10.13 18.16 18.53
N ALA A 243 -10.00 18.30 17.22
CA ALA A 243 -8.87 18.98 16.60
C ALA A 243 -8.95 20.51 16.82
N GLU A 244 -10.15 20.99 17.05
CA GLU A 244 -10.57 22.38 17.17
C GLU A 244 -10.21 22.99 18.55
N THR A 245 -9.95 22.16 19.56
CA THR A 245 -9.57 22.58 20.92
C THR A 245 -8.06 22.64 21.14
N LEU A 246 -7.26 22.16 20.19
CA LEU A 246 -5.80 22.16 20.28
C LEU A 246 -5.26 23.60 20.26
N PRO A 247 -4.24 23.94 21.08
CA PRO A 247 -3.62 25.25 21.02
C PRO A 247 -2.93 25.44 19.67
N LEU A 248 -3.15 26.58 19.02
CA LEU A 248 -2.62 26.88 17.69
C LEU A 248 -1.60 28.00 17.74
N TYR A 249 -0.53 27.88 16.96
CA TYR A 249 0.36 29.00 16.70
C TYR A 249 -0.36 30.10 15.88
N PRO A 250 -0.07 31.40 16.11
CA PRO A 250 -0.70 32.51 15.39
C PRO A 250 -0.43 32.45 13.87
N SER A 251 -1.27 33.11 13.07
CA SER A 251 -1.08 33.21 11.62
C SER A 251 0.16 34.05 11.29
N ILE A 252 1.00 33.61 10.34
CA ILE A 252 2.06 34.46 9.76
C ILE A 252 1.39 35.53 8.89
N PRO A 253 1.72 36.84 9.04
CA PRO A 253 1.18 37.91 8.19
C PRO A 253 1.50 37.72 6.70
N PHE A 254 0.88 38.51 5.83
CA PHE A 254 1.31 38.58 4.43
C PHE A 254 2.57 39.45 4.28
N PRO A 255 3.43 39.20 3.26
CA PRO A 255 4.65 40.00 3.01
C PRO A 255 4.38 41.49 2.82
N THR A 256 3.16 41.88 2.44
CA THR A 256 2.72 43.29 2.38
C THR A 256 2.49 43.94 3.75
N GLY A 257 2.89 43.29 4.86
CA GLY A 257 2.65 43.72 6.24
C GLY A 257 1.17 43.64 6.69
N LYS A 258 0.27 43.13 5.85
CA LYS A 258 -1.17 43.05 6.18
C LYS A 258 -1.44 41.84 7.07
N SER A 259 -2.11 42.08 8.20
CA SER A 259 -2.69 41.03 9.03
C SER A 259 -3.75 40.26 8.25
N LYS A 260 -3.72 38.92 8.35
CA LYS A 260 -4.70 38.06 7.69
C LYS A 260 -6.12 38.26 8.27
N PRO A 261 -7.19 38.24 7.44
CA PRO A 261 -8.56 38.46 7.90
C PRO A 261 -9.08 37.34 8.81
N VAL A 262 -8.53 36.12 8.70
CA VAL A 262 -8.96 34.93 9.45
C VAL A 262 -7.79 34.36 10.27
N SER A 263 -8.03 34.01 11.52
CA SER A 263 -7.08 33.31 12.39
C SER A 263 -6.87 31.86 11.96
N ARG A 264 -5.70 31.29 12.23
CA ARG A 264 -5.42 29.86 11.96
C ARG A 264 -6.47 28.94 12.61
N GLN A 265 -6.87 27.90 11.88
CA GLN A 265 -7.87 26.90 12.28
C GLN A 265 -7.35 25.49 12.00
N ILE A 266 -7.76 24.52 12.82
CA ILE A 266 -7.82 23.10 12.45
C ILE A 266 -9.30 22.71 12.42
N ARG A 267 -9.68 21.83 11.49
CA ARG A 267 -10.95 21.10 11.52
C ARG A 267 -10.71 19.63 11.25
N GLN A 268 -11.42 18.75 11.94
CA GLN A 268 -11.37 17.31 11.70
C GLN A 268 -12.11 16.97 10.39
N ALA A 269 -11.36 16.67 9.34
CA ALA A 269 -11.94 16.29 8.06
C ALA A 269 -12.44 14.83 8.09
N PRO A 270 -13.47 14.50 7.26
CA PRO A 270 -13.92 13.12 7.06
C PRO A 270 -12.90 12.26 6.31
N LEU A 271 -13.22 10.98 6.16
CA LEU A 271 -12.44 10.07 5.32
C LEU A 271 -12.70 10.36 3.84
N LEU A 272 -11.69 10.83 3.11
CA LEU A 272 -11.76 11.03 1.67
C LEU A 272 -11.48 9.71 0.95
N VAL A 273 -12.45 9.28 0.14
CA VAL A 273 -12.37 8.08 -0.70
C VAL A 273 -12.88 8.40 -2.10
N ARG A 274 -12.32 7.72 -3.11
CA ARG A 274 -12.98 7.61 -4.41
C ARG A 274 -14.05 6.53 -4.27
N HIS A 275 -15.24 6.77 -4.82
CA HIS A 275 -16.31 5.78 -4.75
C HIS A 275 -16.10 4.68 -5.79
N PRO A 276 -16.47 3.42 -5.50
CA PRO A 276 -16.69 2.39 -6.52
C PRO A 276 -17.70 2.87 -7.57
N THR A 277 -17.64 2.27 -8.74
CA THR A 277 -18.68 2.43 -9.76
C THR A 277 -20.00 1.85 -9.20
N PRO A 278 -21.14 2.54 -9.34
CA PRO A 278 -22.42 2.01 -8.88
C PRO A 278 -22.75 0.67 -9.55
N ASP A 279 -23.20 -0.28 -8.75
CA ASP A 279 -23.73 -1.59 -9.17
C ASP A 279 -22.77 -2.46 -10.03
N THR A 280 -21.46 -2.30 -9.84
CA THR A 280 -20.41 -3.16 -10.44
C THR A 280 -20.63 -4.64 -10.15
N ASP A 281 -20.83 -5.41 -11.22
CA ASP A 281 -21.01 -6.86 -11.15
C ASP A 281 -19.67 -7.61 -10.96
N ARG A 282 -19.64 -8.58 -10.01
CA ARG A 282 -18.44 -9.38 -9.70
C ARG A 282 -17.99 -10.21 -10.90
N THR A 283 -18.92 -10.83 -11.62
CA THR A 283 -18.62 -11.67 -12.79
C THR A 283 -17.98 -10.85 -13.89
N GLN A 284 -18.52 -9.66 -14.18
CA GLN A 284 -17.98 -8.74 -15.19
C GLN A 284 -16.58 -8.22 -14.81
N LEU A 285 -16.36 -7.84 -13.56
CA LEU A 285 -15.04 -7.38 -13.11
C LEU A 285 -14.00 -8.52 -13.12
N LEU A 286 -14.39 -9.74 -12.76
CA LEU A 286 -13.50 -10.90 -12.82
C LEU A 286 -13.23 -11.38 -14.26
N ASP A 287 -14.22 -11.36 -15.15
CA ASP A 287 -14.02 -11.60 -16.59
C ASP A 287 -13.09 -10.52 -17.21
N TYR A 288 -13.22 -9.24 -16.82
CA TYR A 288 -12.33 -8.16 -17.27
C TYR A 288 -10.87 -8.33 -16.79
N ILE A 289 -10.68 -8.84 -15.58
CA ILE A 289 -9.35 -9.20 -15.03
C ILE A 289 -8.80 -10.50 -15.68
N GLY A 290 -9.62 -11.23 -16.45
CA GLY A 290 -9.22 -12.49 -17.09
C GLY A 290 -9.27 -13.71 -16.17
N VAL A 291 -10.00 -13.64 -15.05
CA VAL A 291 -10.18 -14.76 -14.12
C VAL A 291 -11.16 -15.77 -14.73
N PRO A 292 -10.79 -17.06 -14.90
CA PRO A 292 -11.69 -18.08 -15.42
C PRO A 292 -12.93 -18.28 -14.53
N ARG A 293 -14.09 -18.49 -15.17
CA ARG A 293 -15.40 -18.60 -14.48
C ARG A 293 -15.50 -19.71 -13.43
N SER A 294 -14.68 -20.77 -13.53
CA SER A 294 -14.51 -21.79 -12.47
C SER A 294 -14.08 -21.20 -11.12
N PHE A 295 -13.34 -20.08 -11.14
CA PHE A 295 -12.83 -19.43 -9.93
C PHE A 295 -13.71 -18.26 -9.43
N HIS A 296 -14.79 -17.88 -10.13
CA HIS A 296 -15.57 -16.68 -9.76
C HIS A 296 -16.26 -16.77 -8.38
N GLY A 297 -16.57 -18.00 -7.94
CA GLY A 297 -17.10 -18.28 -6.60
C GLY A 297 -16.04 -18.32 -5.49
N HIS A 298 -14.75 -18.20 -5.80
CA HIS A 298 -13.68 -18.15 -4.79
C HIS A 298 -13.66 -16.79 -4.08
N LYS A 299 -13.07 -16.76 -2.89
CA LYS A 299 -12.71 -15.51 -2.19
C LYS A 299 -11.54 -14.84 -2.89
N VAL A 300 -11.52 -13.51 -2.91
CA VAL A 300 -10.49 -12.72 -3.60
C VAL A 300 -9.55 -12.07 -2.58
N LEU A 301 -8.28 -12.45 -2.63
CA LEU A 301 -7.18 -11.67 -2.06
C LEU A 301 -6.75 -10.62 -3.09
N ILE A 302 -6.71 -9.35 -2.71
CA ILE A 302 -6.07 -8.28 -3.49
C ILE A 302 -4.63 -8.15 -3.01
N VAL A 303 -3.64 -8.12 -3.89
CA VAL A 303 -2.23 -7.88 -3.53
C VAL A 303 -1.78 -6.55 -4.13
N SER A 304 -1.51 -5.54 -3.29
CA SER A 304 -1.20 -4.17 -3.73
C SER A 304 -0.23 -3.43 -2.82
N PHE A 305 0.99 -3.20 -3.32
CA PHE A 305 2.05 -2.45 -2.61
C PHE A 305 2.19 -0.99 -3.04
N GLY A 306 1.15 -0.41 -3.67
CA GLY A 306 0.96 1.02 -3.86
C GLY A 306 2.05 1.72 -4.70
N GLY A 307 1.87 1.76 -6.02
CA GLY A 307 2.71 2.52 -6.95
C GLY A 307 4.10 1.95 -7.22
N GLN A 308 4.40 0.72 -6.75
CA GLN A 308 5.68 0.06 -6.93
C GLN A 308 5.60 -1.15 -7.86
N VAL A 309 6.68 -1.37 -8.62
CA VAL A 309 6.80 -2.46 -9.59
C VAL A 309 7.19 -3.76 -8.90
N ILE A 310 6.24 -4.70 -8.86
CA ILE A 310 6.53 -6.14 -8.66
C ILE A 310 7.23 -6.67 -9.93
N LYS A 311 8.30 -7.44 -9.75
CA LYS A 311 9.14 -8.05 -10.80
C LYS A 311 9.09 -9.57 -10.66
N ARG A 312 8.99 -10.35 -11.74
CA ARG A 312 9.21 -11.81 -11.72
C ARG A 312 10.72 -12.11 -11.54
N PRO A 313 11.16 -13.25 -10.95
CA PRO A 313 12.59 -13.52 -10.81
C PRO A 313 13.16 -13.96 -12.15
N THR A 314 14.41 -13.59 -12.43
CA THR A 314 15.08 -13.88 -13.70
C THR A 314 15.50 -15.34 -13.81
N GLY A 315 14.57 -16.21 -14.22
CA GLY A 315 14.85 -17.58 -14.62
C GLY A 315 15.44 -17.66 -16.03
N THR A 316 16.45 -18.52 -16.23
CA THR A 316 17.06 -18.72 -17.55
C THR A 316 16.17 -19.56 -18.47
N ARG A 317 16.02 -19.09 -19.73
CA ARG A 317 15.20 -19.76 -20.76
C ARG A 317 15.75 -21.16 -21.06
N THR A 318 14.99 -22.21 -20.77
CA THR A 318 15.17 -23.51 -21.43
C THR A 318 14.62 -23.42 -22.85
N PRO A 319 15.34 -23.87 -23.89
CA PRO A 319 14.87 -23.80 -25.27
C PRO A 319 13.74 -24.82 -25.52
N SER A 320 12.74 -24.42 -26.29
CA SER A 320 11.65 -25.30 -26.72
C SER A 320 12.18 -26.41 -27.63
N ARG A 321 11.81 -27.67 -27.34
CA ARG A 321 12.16 -28.81 -28.20
C ARG A 321 11.25 -28.84 -29.42
N THR A 322 11.77 -28.46 -30.58
CA THR A 322 11.17 -28.81 -31.88
C THR A 322 11.12 -30.34 -32.07
N PRO A 323 10.09 -30.89 -32.74
CA PRO A 323 9.97 -32.33 -32.94
C PRO A 323 11.03 -32.87 -33.91
N SER A 324 11.62 -34.02 -33.59
CA SER A 324 12.62 -34.69 -34.43
C SER A 324 11.95 -35.50 -35.56
N PRO A 325 12.45 -35.44 -36.81
CA PRO A 325 11.97 -36.29 -37.90
C PRO A 325 12.52 -37.72 -37.81
N ASN A 326 11.83 -38.65 -38.49
CA ASN A 326 12.19 -40.07 -38.54
C ASN A 326 13.54 -40.35 -39.19
N TYR A 327 14.25 -41.39 -38.71
CA TYR A 327 15.20 -42.14 -39.53
C TYR A 327 15.26 -43.62 -39.12
N SER A 328 15.62 -44.50 -40.05
CA SER A 328 15.55 -45.97 -39.92
C SER A 328 16.96 -46.62 -39.88
N PRO A 329 17.10 -47.88 -39.41
CA PRO A 329 18.40 -48.42 -38.98
C PRO A 329 19.18 -49.18 -40.06
N PRO A 330 20.51 -49.33 -39.91
CA PRO A 330 21.34 -50.16 -40.78
C PRO A 330 21.65 -51.57 -40.22
N GLY A 331 21.46 -52.55 -41.09
CA GLY A 331 22.10 -53.87 -41.27
C GLY A 331 23.00 -54.55 -40.21
N SER A 332 22.88 -55.88 -40.13
CA SER A 332 23.74 -56.78 -39.35
C SER A 332 24.32 -57.92 -40.22
N THR A 333 25.59 -58.28 -40.01
CA THR A 333 26.25 -59.44 -40.66
C THR A 333 27.31 -60.12 -39.78
N ILE A 334 26.85 -61.09 -38.96
CA ILE A 334 27.37 -62.47 -38.79
C ILE A 334 28.89 -62.72 -38.78
N ASN A 335 29.41 -63.30 -37.67
CA ASN A 335 30.05 -64.63 -37.69
C ASN A 335 30.08 -65.33 -36.30
N LEU A 336 30.39 -66.64 -36.25
CA LEU A 336 30.15 -67.55 -35.11
C LEU A 336 31.39 -67.86 -34.24
N GLN A 337 31.20 -68.21 -32.95
CA GLN A 337 31.51 -69.54 -32.34
C GLN A 337 31.21 -69.64 -30.81
N ASN A 338 31.40 -70.83 -30.21
CA ASN A 338 30.87 -71.37 -28.93
C ASN A 338 32.03 -71.82 -27.97
N PRO A 339 31.85 -72.36 -26.72
CA PRO A 339 30.75 -72.30 -25.72
C PRO A 339 31.18 -72.22 -24.20
N THR A 340 30.21 -72.29 -23.27
CA THR A 340 30.23 -72.87 -21.88
C THR A 340 30.74 -72.09 -20.61
N PRO A 341 30.29 -72.44 -19.36
CA PRO A 341 30.36 -71.64 -18.10
C PRO A 341 31.12 -72.39 -16.94
N PRO A 342 30.80 -72.36 -15.60
CA PRO A 342 29.99 -71.49 -14.69
C PRO A 342 30.61 -71.14 -13.29
N SER A 343 29.93 -70.35 -12.43
CA SER A 343 29.96 -70.49 -10.95
C SER A 343 28.79 -69.78 -10.19
N ARG A 344 28.59 -70.14 -8.89
CA ARG A 344 27.52 -69.76 -7.91
C ARG A 344 28.07 -70.10 -6.47
N PRO A 345 27.37 -69.99 -5.30
CA PRO A 345 26.20 -69.20 -4.83
C PRO A 345 26.60 -68.20 -3.66
N ARG A 346 26.13 -68.07 -2.38
CA ARG A 346 25.10 -68.72 -1.51
C ARG A 346 24.77 -68.01 -0.14
N HIS A 347 23.50 -67.60 0.10
CA HIS A 347 22.82 -67.31 1.42
C HIS A 347 23.47 -66.26 2.37
N HIS A 348 22.99 -65.82 3.57
CA HIS A 348 21.79 -65.95 4.47
C HIS A 348 21.42 -64.50 4.98
N ARG A 349 20.28 -64.09 5.60
CA ARG A 349 19.04 -64.63 6.24
C ARG A 349 19.05 -64.80 7.80
N HIS A 350 17.97 -64.33 8.48
CA HIS A 350 17.56 -64.48 9.92
C HIS A 350 18.13 -63.48 10.96
N THR A 351 17.50 -63.09 12.10
CA THR A 351 16.07 -62.96 12.57
C THR A 351 15.96 -62.04 13.83
N SER A 352 14.74 -61.76 14.32
CA SER A 352 14.31 -60.84 15.41
C SER A 352 14.24 -61.38 16.86
N SER A 353 14.35 -60.50 17.87
CA SER A 353 13.75 -60.57 19.24
C SER A 353 13.83 -59.17 19.92
N VAL A 354 12.86 -58.48 20.56
CA VAL A 354 11.71 -58.74 21.48
C VAL A 354 12.03 -58.43 22.98
N ALA A 355 11.18 -57.58 23.61
CA ALA A 355 11.08 -57.21 25.06
C ALA A 355 12.21 -56.31 25.66
N SER A 356 12.05 -55.56 26.78
CA SER A 356 11.09 -55.62 27.91
C SER A 356 10.69 -54.23 28.51
N VAL A 357 9.76 -54.23 29.48
CA VAL A 357 9.08 -53.08 30.13
C VAL A 357 9.69 -52.69 31.50
N ALA A 358 9.69 -51.38 31.87
CA ALA A 358 9.55 -50.86 33.26
C ALA A 358 9.49 -49.31 33.33
N SER A 359 8.98 -48.74 34.43
CA SER A 359 8.72 -47.29 34.64
C SER A 359 9.48 -46.69 35.84
N LEU A 360 9.70 -45.36 35.89
CA LEU A 360 9.29 -44.43 36.99
C LEU A 360 10.01 -43.05 37.02
N THR A 361 9.20 -42.00 37.25
CA THR A 361 9.44 -40.71 37.97
C THR A 361 10.77 -39.93 37.91
N ALA A 362 10.68 -38.74 37.28
CA ALA A 362 10.90 -37.39 37.86
C ALA A 362 12.27 -36.92 38.44
N SER A 363 12.71 -35.78 37.88
CA SER A 363 13.43 -34.65 38.54
C SER A 363 14.87 -34.83 39.05
N ASN A 364 15.87 -34.46 38.22
CA ASN A 364 16.52 -33.14 38.33
C ASN A 364 17.55 -32.83 37.22
N VAL A 365 17.98 -31.57 37.16
CA VAL A 365 18.87 -30.96 36.15
C VAL A 365 20.36 -31.25 36.39
N VAL A 366 21.13 -31.51 35.32
CA VAL A 366 22.46 -30.88 35.04
C VAL A 366 22.95 -31.26 33.62
N ASN A 367 23.67 -30.32 33.01
CA ASN A 367 24.19 -30.25 31.64
C ASN A 367 24.82 -31.53 31.02
N ASP A 368 24.52 -31.77 29.74
CA ASP A 368 25.30 -32.56 28.79
C ASP A 368 25.41 -31.78 27.46
N PRO A 369 26.60 -31.24 27.08
CA PRO A 369 26.73 -30.40 25.89
C PRO A 369 26.58 -31.11 24.53
N GLU A 370 26.80 -32.42 24.43
CA GLU A 370 26.90 -33.07 23.10
C GLU A 370 25.54 -33.38 22.48
N ARG A 371 24.47 -33.47 23.27
CA ARG A 371 23.12 -33.79 22.76
C ARG A 371 22.44 -32.66 21.98
N LEU A 372 22.91 -31.42 22.08
CA LEU A 372 22.36 -30.31 21.29
C LEU A 372 22.75 -30.40 19.80
N HIS A 373 23.84 -31.11 19.47
CA HIS A 373 24.37 -31.17 18.11
C HIS A 373 23.69 -32.20 17.18
N ALA A 374 22.83 -33.07 17.71
CA ALA A 374 22.16 -34.13 16.93
C ALA A 374 20.77 -33.73 16.38
N ALA A 375 20.18 -32.64 16.86
CA ALA A 375 18.79 -32.24 16.56
C ALA A 375 18.60 -31.37 15.31
N LEU A 376 19.67 -31.03 14.58
CA LEU A 376 19.65 -30.09 13.44
C LEU A 376 19.88 -30.76 12.07
N ALA A 377 19.63 -32.07 11.97
CA ALA A 377 19.86 -32.88 10.76
C ALA A 377 18.74 -32.73 9.70
N SER A 378 18.65 -31.54 9.10
CA SER A 378 18.04 -31.20 7.80
C SER A 378 16.79 -31.98 7.32
N PRO A 379 15.59 -31.35 7.31
CA PRO A 379 14.52 -31.71 6.38
C PRO A 379 14.99 -31.51 4.91
N ALA A 380 14.62 -32.43 4.03
CA ALA A 380 14.97 -32.33 2.61
C ALA A 380 14.12 -31.27 1.89
N ARG A 381 14.76 -30.40 1.09
CA ARG A 381 14.07 -29.35 0.33
C ARG A 381 13.38 -29.92 -0.92
N ILE A 382 12.19 -29.39 -1.22
CA ILE A 382 11.42 -29.67 -2.44
C ILE A 382 10.97 -28.32 -3.03
N ALA A 383 11.15 -28.10 -4.33
CA ALA A 383 10.70 -26.91 -5.04
C ALA A 383 10.50 -27.18 -6.55
N THR A 384 9.57 -26.45 -7.18
CA THR A 384 9.19 -26.62 -8.60
C THR A 384 9.40 -25.32 -9.42
N PRO A 385 9.36 -25.35 -10.77
CA PRO A 385 9.96 -24.28 -11.60
C PRO A 385 9.29 -22.89 -11.65
N SER A 386 8.17 -22.66 -10.96
CA SER A 386 7.28 -21.50 -11.20
C SER A 386 7.00 -20.64 -9.95
N HIS A 387 7.97 -19.81 -9.55
CA HIS A 387 7.85 -18.92 -8.40
C HIS A 387 7.58 -17.45 -8.82
N ILE A 388 6.67 -16.77 -8.10
CA ILE A 388 6.56 -15.31 -8.12
C ILE A 388 7.69 -14.74 -7.25
N TYR A 389 8.30 -13.65 -7.70
CA TYR A 389 9.16 -12.82 -6.86
C TYR A 389 8.39 -11.55 -6.51
N VAL A 390 8.54 -11.11 -5.27
CA VAL A 390 8.24 -9.74 -4.86
C VAL A 390 9.50 -9.22 -4.17
N PRO A 391 10.00 -8.01 -4.49
CA PRO A 391 11.24 -7.51 -3.91
C PRO A 391 11.24 -7.57 -2.38
N GLY A 392 12.08 -8.47 -1.84
CA GLY A 392 12.14 -8.87 -0.43
C GLY A 392 12.20 -10.40 -0.25
N ALA A 393 11.34 -11.15 -0.95
CA ALA A 393 11.20 -12.60 -0.74
C ALA A 393 12.46 -13.41 -1.20
N PRO A 394 13.00 -14.32 -0.37
CA PRO A 394 14.16 -15.16 -0.70
C PRO A 394 13.82 -16.35 -1.64
N PRO A 395 14.79 -16.83 -2.46
CA PRO A 395 14.66 -18.03 -3.27
C PRO A 395 15.10 -19.31 -2.53
N ALA A 396 14.38 -20.43 -2.74
CA ALA A 396 14.72 -21.76 -2.21
C ALA A 396 15.29 -22.70 -3.30
N SER A 397 16.16 -23.66 -2.93
CA SER A 397 16.96 -24.42 -3.93
C SER A 397 17.61 -25.74 -3.45
N ASN A 398 18.09 -26.51 -4.46
CA ASN A 398 19.10 -27.62 -4.50
C ASN A 398 18.57 -29.08 -4.51
N PRO A 399 19.32 -30.09 -5.04
CA PRO A 399 20.73 -30.09 -5.51
C PRO A 399 21.05 -30.74 -6.91
N SER A 400 22.35 -30.68 -7.30
CA SER A 400 23.12 -31.68 -8.11
C SER A 400 23.59 -31.42 -9.57
N SER A 401 24.59 -30.52 -9.72
CA SER A 401 25.86 -30.76 -10.48
C SER A 401 25.84 -30.92 -12.05
N PRO A 402 26.98 -30.99 -12.78
CA PRO A 402 27.60 -29.77 -13.34
C PRO A 402 28.13 -29.85 -14.81
N MET A 403 28.41 -28.70 -15.45
CA MET A 403 29.43 -28.56 -16.52
C MET A 403 29.80 -27.09 -16.83
N LEU A 404 30.94 -26.85 -17.49
CA LEU A 404 31.55 -25.53 -17.75
C LEU A 404 31.18 -24.92 -19.13
N SER A 405 31.18 -23.58 -19.27
CA SER A 405 32.13 -22.85 -20.18
C SER A 405 31.90 -21.32 -20.36
N THR A 406 32.93 -20.56 -19.98
CA THR A 406 33.50 -19.29 -20.51
C THR A 406 32.70 -18.22 -21.32
N VAL A 407 32.55 -17.03 -20.70
CA VAL A 407 32.95 -15.65 -21.13
C VAL A 407 32.63 -15.08 -22.54
N ARG A 408 31.93 -13.92 -22.62
CA ARG A 408 32.45 -12.60 -23.14
C ARG A 408 31.46 -11.43 -23.06
N LEU A 409 32.00 -10.21 -23.12
CA LEU A 409 31.33 -8.90 -22.92
C LEU A 409 30.78 -8.32 -24.24
N ASN A 410 29.79 -7.41 -24.16
CA ASN A 410 30.00 -5.98 -24.48
C ASN A 410 28.79 -5.08 -24.15
N SER A 411 29.01 -3.76 -24.24
CA SER A 411 28.09 -2.71 -23.80
C SER A 411 27.18 -2.15 -24.90
N THR A 412 26.06 -1.53 -24.52
CA THR A 412 25.61 -0.17 -24.96
C THR A 412 24.24 0.19 -24.35
N GLY A 413 23.93 1.49 -24.39
CA GLY A 413 22.59 2.07 -24.26
C GLY A 413 22.65 3.49 -24.86
N PRO A 414 21.67 4.38 -24.66
CA PRO A 414 20.28 4.19 -24.21
C PRO A 414 19.31 4.34 -25.41
N VAL A 415 18.01 4.61 -25.19
CA VAL A 415 17.19 5.59 -25.97
C VAL A 415 15.77 5.71 -25.37
N PHE A 416 15.16 6.89 -25.49
CA PHE A 416 13.75 7.16 -25.15
C PHE A 416 12.86 7.08 -26.40
N ALA A 417 11.63 6.59 -26.26
CA ALA A 417 10.57 6.80 -27.25
C ALA A 417 9.19 6.95 -26.58
N SER A 418 8.59 8.13 -26.74
CA SER A 418 7.13 8.31 -26.71
C SER A 418 6.51 7.79 -28.02
N PHE A 419 5.18 7.68 -28.12
CA PHE A 419 4.36 8.34 -29.16
C PHE A 419 2.91 7.80 -29.31
N PHE A 420 2.03 8.74 -29.68
CA PHE A 420 0.74 8.67 -30.41
C PHE A 420 -0.44 7.77 -30.00
N THR A 421 -1.63 8.38 -30.18
CA THR A 421 -2.98 7.82 -30.10
C THR A 421 -3.72 8.00 -31.45
N PRO A 422 -4.58 7.04 -31.86
CA PRO A 422 -5.63 7.22 -32.86
C PRO A 422 -7.05 7.24 -32.23
N PRO A 423 -8.14 7.55 -32.97
CA PRO A 423 -9.26 8.32 -32.42
C PRO A 423 -10.60 7.59 -32.19
N THR A 424 -11.47 8.26 -31.43
CA THR A 424 -12.84 7.85 -31.07
C THR A 424 -13.89 8.23 -32.15
N PRO A 425 -14.83 7.35 -32.52
CA PRO A 425 -16.10 7.72 -33.16
C PRO A 425 -17.12 8.20 -32.12
N GLY A 426 -17.95 9.19 -32.45
CA GLY A 426 -18.84 9.87 -31.47
C GLY A 426 -20.34 9.60 -31.59
N THR A 427 -21.06 10.05 -30.55
CA THR A 427 -22.45 10.56 -30.52
C THR A 427 -23.59 9.75 -31.15
N GLU A 428 -24.64 9.51 -30.36
CA GLU A 428 -25.93 10.19 -30.60
C GLU A 428 -26.77 10.35 -29.31
N PHE A 429 -27.86 11.14 -29.38
CA PHE A 429 -28.64 11.63 -28.22
C PHE A 429 -30.05 11.01 -28.14
N SER A 430 -30.59 10.88 -26.92
CA SER A 430 -32.05 10.96 -26.67
C SER A 430 -32.35 11.51 -25.28
N GLY A 431 -33.38 12.36 -25.16
CA GLY A 431 -33.66 13.18 -23.96
C GLY A 431 -34.51 12.53 -22.85
N PRO A 432 -34.84 13.29 -21.79
CA PRO A 432 -35.35 12.77 -20.51
C PRO A 432 -36.88 12.87 -20.33
N PRO A 433 -37.47 12.07 -19.41
CA PRO A 433 -38.72 12.38 -18.72
C PRO A 433 -38.47 13.14 -17.40
N ALA A 434 -39.47 13.90 -16.95
CA ALA A 434 -39.42 14.82 -15.79
C ALA A 434 -40.32 14.31 -14.62
N PRO A 435 -40.60 15.05 -13.51
CA PRO A 435 -40.51 14.44 -12.18
C PRO A 435 -41.83 14.26 -11.41
N GLY A 436 -41.83 13.30 -10.48
CA GLY A 436 -42.85 13.10 -9.44
C GLY A 436 -42.56 11.82 -8.63
N ALA A 437 -42.92 11.69 -7.35
CA ALA A 437 -43.49 12.67 -6.43
C ALA A 437 -43.02 12.39 -4.99
N PHE A 438 -43.16 13.36 -4.08
CA PHE A 438 -42.81 13.18 -2.67
C PHE A 438 -43.79 12.23 -1.97
N VAL A 439 -43.25 11.29 -1.17
CA VAL A 439 -44.01 10.57 -0.14
C VAL A 439 -43.30 10.78 1.19
N GLU A 440 -43.96 11.50 2.09
CA GLU A 440 -43.46 11.79 3.43
C GLU A 440 -43.76 10.62 4.38
N VAL A 441 -42.71 10.02 4.97
CA VAL A 441 -42.86 9.01 6.03
C VAL A 441 -42.10 9.48 7.27
N LYS A 442 -42.85 9.89 8.29
CA LYS A 442 -42.33 10.24 9.62
C LYS A 442 -42.07 8.97 10.45
N PRO A 443 -41.11 9.00 11.40
CA PRO A 443 -40.59 7.79 12.04
C PRO A 443 -41.56 7.19 13.05
N HIS A 444 -41.49 5.87 13.21
CA HIS A 444 -42.09 5.16 14.35
C HIS A 444 -41.06 4.30 15.09
N LYS A 445 -41.39 4.01 16.35
CA LYS A 445 -40.45 3.58 17.38
C LYS A 445 -40.19 2.06 17.44
N ASP A 446 -39.02 1.74 17.99
CA ASP A 446 -38.73 0.66 18.94
C ASP A 446 -39.56 -0.64 18.80
N ILE A 447 -38.95 -1.66 18.19
CA ILE A 447 -39.36 -3.06 18.36
C ILE A 447 -38.13 -3.86 18.83
N TYR A 448 -38.13 -4.25 20.11
CA TYR A 448 -37.19 -5.23 20.64
C TYR A 448 -37.56 -6.61 20.09
N LEU A 449 -36.64 -7.28 19.40
CA LEU A 449 -36.78 -8.69 19.02
C LEU A 449 -36.16 -9.59 20.08
N THR A 450 -37.01 -10.37 20.76
CA THR A 450 -36.62 -11.29 21.83
C THR A 450 -35.93 -12.52 21.25
N VAL A 451 -34.74 -12.86 21.75
CA VAL A 451 -34.01 -14.06 21.34
C VAL A 451 -34.54 -15.29 22.09
N PRO A 452 -34.96 -16.39 21.41
CA PRO A 452 -35.30 -17.64 22.08
C PRO A 452 -34.03 -18.38 22.52
N HIS A 453 -33.88 -18.65 23.81
CA HIS A 453 -32.82 -19.53 24.31
C HIS A 453 -33.12 -21.00 23.99
N SER A 454 -32.22 -21.65 23.25
CA SER A 454 -32.05 -23.11 23.31
C SER A 454 -30.62 -23.47 22.91
N LEU A 455 -29.92 -24.20 23.79
CA LEU A 455 -28.59 -24.75 23.57
C LEU A 455 -28.71 -26.26 23.41
N PRO A 456 -28.17 -26.86 22.33
CA PRO A 456 -27.87 -28.29 22.31
C PRO A 456 -26.69 -28.58 23.24
N THR A 457 -26.77 -29.67 24.02
CA THR A 457 -25.61 -30.25 24.70
C THR A 457 -24.76 -31.05 23.72
N PRO A 458 -23.43 -31.19 23.94
CA PRO A 458 -22.60 -32.07 23.13
C PRO A 458 -23.00 -33.54 23.32
N ASP A 459 -22.74 -34.36 22.31
CA ASP A 459 -22.92 -35.82 22.31
C ASP A 459 -21.55 -36.49 22.11
N ASP A 460 -21.17 -37.41 23.00
CA ASP A 460 -19.83 -37.99 23.09
C ASP A 460 -19.66 -39.18 22.14
N SER A 461 -19.39 -38.91 20.85
CA SER A 461 -19.04 -39.96 19.87
C SER A 461 -18.19 -39.48 18.68
N ALA A 462 -17.12 -38.74 18.95
CA ALA A 462 -16.08 -38.49 17.94
C ALA A 462 -15.09 -39.68 17.86
N GLU A 463 -15.23 -40.54 16.84
CA GLU A 463 -14.16 -41.49 16.50
C GLU A 463 -12.91 -40.72 16.06
N SER A 464 -11.75 -41.05 16.63
CA SER A 464 -10.50 -40.34 16.38
C SER A 464 -9.91 -40.69 15.00
N SER A 465 -10.35 -39.96 13.96
CA SER A 465 -9.56 -39.84 12.73
C SER A 465 -8.16 -39.35 13.07
N PRO A 466 -7.09 -39.90 12.46
CA PRO A 466 -5.73 -39.50 12.79
C PRO A 466 -5.54 -38.01 12.52
N ILE A 467 -4.87 -37.34 13.45
CA ILE A 467 -4.34 -35.99 13.22
C ILE A 467 -3.18 -36.15 12.24
N ASP A 468 -3.33 -35.59 11.04
CA ASP A 468 -2.23 -35.51 10.09
C ASP A 468 -1.28 -34.39 10.54
N ASP A 469 0.01 -34.71 10.71
CA ASP A 469 1.07 -33.76 11.10
C ASP A 469 1.49 -32.85 9.92
N ASP A 470 0.52 -32.36 9.14
CA ASP A 470 0.71 -31.49 7.96
C ASP A 470 0.80 -29.99 8.35
N LEU A 471 1.33 -29.73 9.55
CA LEU A 471 1.51 -28.40 10.13
C LEU A 471 2.83 -27.76 9.67
N ASP A 472 2.82 -26.42 9.58
CA ASP A 472 3.97 -25.57 9.25
C ASP A 472 4.61 -25.74 7.85
N ILE A 473 3.82 -26.13 6.83
CA ILE A 473 4.15 -25.81 5.43
C ILE A 473 3.67 -24.37 5.11
N PRO A 474 4.55 -23.43 4.71
CA PRO A 474 4.15 -22.07 4.32
C PRO A 474 3.17 -22.06 3.14
N ARG A 475 2.04 -21.32 3.28
CA ARG A 475 1.01 -21.21 2.25
C ARG A 475 0.73 -19.74 1.89
N LEU A 476 0.82 -19.43 0.59
CA LEU A 476 0.59 -18.06 0.06
C LEU A 476 -0.89 -17.66 0.06
N ILE A 477 -1.81 -18.60 -0.16
CA ILE A 477 -3.25 -18.38 -0.09
C ILE A 477 -3.96 -19.64 0.43
N PRO A 478 -5.04 -19.53 1.23
CA PRO A 478 -5.81 -20.68 1.69
C PRO A 478 -6.61 -21.35 0.56
N GLU A 479 -7.28 -22.46 0.86
CA GLU A 479 -8.18 -23.12 -0.08
C GLU A 479 -9.45 -22.31 -0.35
N GLY A 480 -10.00 -22.39 -1.57
CA GLY A 480 -11.16 -21.58 -1.99
C GLY A 480 -10.86 -20.09 -2.18
N TRP A 481 -9.59 -19.67 -2.15
CA TRP A 481 -9.15 -18.30 -2.50
C TRP A 481 -8.49 -18.23 -3.88
N ILE A 482 -8.54 -17.04 -4.49
CA ILE A 482 -7.68 -16.60 -5.59
C ILE A 482 -6.98 -15.29 -5.20
N ALA A 483 -5.84 -15.01 -5.82
CA ALA A 483 -5.10 -13.76 -5.64
C ALA A 483 -5.13 -12.92 -6.92
N ILE A 484 -5.44 -11.63 -6.77
CA ILE A 484 -5.43 -10.63 -7.84
C ILE A 484 -4.34 -9.60 -7.52
N VAL A 485 -3.28 -9.57 -8.34
CA VAL A 485 -2.10 -8.73 -8.11
C VAL A 485 -2.19 -7.45 -8.92
N CYS A 486 -2.10 -6.30 -8.25
CA CYS A 486 -2.31 -4.97 -8.83
C CYS A 486 -1.01 -4.16 -8.96
N GLY A 487 -0.98 -3.20 -9.89
CA GLY A 487 0.09 -2.18 -9.99
C GLY A 487 1.40 -2.62 -10.68
N VAL A 488 1.41 -3.78 -11.34
CA VAL A 488 2.60 -4.45 -11.90
C VAL A 488 3.24 -3.72 -13.08
N SER A 489 4.44 -4.14 -13.54
CA SER A 489 5.12 -3.51 -14.70
C SER A 489 4.49 -3.86 -16.06
N LYS A 490 4.96 -3.21 -17.14
CA LYS A 490 4.51 -3.53 -18.51
C LYS A 490 4.97 -4.91 -19.01
N ASN A 491 5.99 -5.50 -18.39
CA ASN A 491 6.69 -6.68 -18.90
C ASN A 491 6.39 -7.95 -18.07
N TRP A 492 5.35 -7.94 -17.24
CA TRP A 492 5.06 -9.02 -16.29
C TRP A 492 4.27 -10.20 -16.89
N GLY A 493 3.99 -10.19 -18.19
CA GLY A 493 3.05 -11.09 -18.85
C GLY A 493 3.64 -12.07 -19.88
N GLU A 494 4.96 -12.28 -19.90
CA GLU A 494 5.60 -13.27 -20.79
C GLU A 494 5.84 -14.64 -20.12
N GLU A 495 5.32 -14.83 -18.90
CA GLU A 495 5.84 -15.82 -17.96
C GLU A 495 4.78 -16.33 -16.97
N ASP A 496 4.73 -17.64 -16.70
CA ASP A 496 3.64 -18.28 -15.94
C ASP A 496 3.51 -17.82 -14.47
N LEU A 497 2.28 -17.71 -13.99
CA LEU A 497 1.91 -17.54 -12.58
C LEU A 497 1.54 -18.90 -11.94
N PRO A 498 1.61 -19.03 -10.61
CA PRO A 498 1.01 -20.15 -9.90
C PRO A 498 -0.50 -20.21 -10.16
N GLU A 499 -1.08 -21.41 -10.07
CA GLU A 499 -2.53 -21.57 -10.15
C GLU A 499 -3.23 -20.69 -9.10
N ARG A 500 -4.40 -20.14 -9.46
CA ARG A 500 -5.20 -19.21 -8.63
C ARG A 500 -4.61 -17.78 -8.47
N PHE A 501 -3.51 -17.43 -9.15
CA PHE A 501 -2.98 -16.05 -9.21
C PHE A 501 -3.29 -15.38 -10.56
N PHE A 502 -3.74 -14.12 -10.52
CA PHE A 502 -4.16 -13.34 -11.68
C PHE A 502 -3.60 -11.91 -11.65
N VAL A 503 -3.49 -11.28 -12.82
CA VAL A 503 -2.97 -9.92 -13.00
C VAL A 503 -4.12 -8.94 -13.21
N ALA A 504 -4.22 -7.90 -12.38
CA ALA A 504 -5.20 -6.84 -12.65
C ALA A 504 -4.69 -5.90 -13.76
N PRO A 505 -5.52 -5.52 -14.75
CA PRO A 505 -5.18 -4.52 -15.76
C PRO A 505 -4.71 -3.19 -15.14
N LYS A 506 -3.87 -2.45 -15.87
CA LYS A 506 -3.24 -1.21 -15.36
C LYS A 506 -4.23 -0.05 -15.17
N ASP A 507 -5.33 -0.11 -15.88
CA ASP A 507 -6.48 0.78 -15.92
C ASP A 507 -7.66 0.25 -15.08
N VAL A 508 -7.49 -0.87 -14.36
CA VAL A 508 -8.51 -1.38 -13.44
C VAL A 508 -8.82 -0.30 -12.39
N TYR A 509 -10.10 -0.03 -12.18
CA TYR A 509 -10.52 0.96 -11.21
C TYR A 509 -10.43 0.38 -9.79
N MET A 510 -9.33 0.68 -9.09
CA MET A 510 -9.03 0.10 -7.77
C MET A 510 -10.18 0.15 -6.74
N PRO A 511 -11.04 1.20 -6.65
CA PRO A 511 -12.18 1.19 -5.74
C PRO A 511 -13.19 0.06 -6.00
N ASP A 512 -13.41 -0.32 -7.27
CA ASP A 512 -14.23 -1.49 -7.62
C ASP A 512 -13.56 -2.80 -7.19
N VAL A 513 -12.24 -2.92 -7.41
CA VAL A 513 -11.46 -4.09 -6.95
C VAL A 513 -11.51 -4.21 -5.43
N THR A 514 -11.34 -3.11 -4.69
CA THR A 514 -11.40 -3.07 -3.22
C THR A 514 -12.83 -3.34 -2.71
N ALA A 515 -13.87 -2.84 -3.38
CA ALA A 515 -15.26 -3.17 -3.05
C ALA A 515 -15.55 -4.67 -3.27
N MET A 516 -15.08 -5.23 -4.38
CA MET A 516 -15.31 -6.62 -4.79
C MET A 516 -14.48 -7.64 -3.99
N GLY A 517 -13.21 -7.33 -3.68
CA GLY A 517 -12.29 -8.23 -2.98
C GLY A 517 -12.67 -8.54 -1.54
N ASP A 518 -12.20 -9.67 -1.03
CA ASP A 518 -12.57 -10.23 0.27
C ASP A 518 -11.54 -9.90 1.37
N VAL A 519 -10.24 -9.84 1.05
CA VAL A 519 -9.14 -9.33 1.89
C VAL A 519 -8.14 -8.57 0.99
N LEU A 520 -7.44 -7.56 1.51
CA LEU A 520 -6.31 -6.90 0.83
C LEU A 520 -5.00 -7.15 1.59
N LEU A 521 -3.96 -7.57 0.87
CA LEU A 521 -2.56 -7.66 1.32
C LEU A 521 -1.74 -6.51 0.71
N GLY A 522 -0.95 -5.82 1.53
CA GLY A 522 -0.13 -4.70 1.05
C GLY A 522 0.65 -3.96 2.14
N LYS A 523 0.78 -2.64 1.98
CA LYS A 523 1.40 -1.71 2.94
C LYS A 523 0.42 -0.61 3.33
N LEU A 524 0.42 -0.15 4.58
CA LEU A 524 -0.47 0.92 5.03
C LEU A 524 -0.12 2.25 4.34
N GLY A 525 -1.03 2.74 3.50
CA GLY A 525 -0.92 4.04 2.84
C GLY A 525 -2.31 4.66 2.70
N TYR A 526 -2.44 5.98 2.91
CA TYR A 526 -3.73 6.64 3.15
C TYR A 526 -4.84 6.22 2.19
N GLY A 527 -4.60 6.26 0.87
CA GLY A 527 -5.60 5.88 -0.13
C GLY A 527 -6.12 4.46 0.04
N THR A 528 -5.23 3.48 0.17
CA THR A 528 -5.59 2.06 0.39
C THR A 528 -6.31 1.88 1.73
N CYS A 529 -5.82 2.50 2.82
CA CYS A 529 -6.47 2.42 4.12
C CYS A 529 -7.88 3.02 4.08
N ALA A 530 -8.06 4.14 3.38
CA ALA A 530 -9.36 4.79 3.24
C ALA A 530 -10.34 3.96 2.39
N GLU A 531 -9.90 3.45 1.23
CA GLU A 531 -10.69 2.54 0.39
C GLU A 531 -11.06 1.26 1.15
N CYS A 532 -10.16 0.66 1.94
CA CYS A 532 -10.43 -0.50 2.80
C CYS A 532 -11.43 -0.18 3.93
N VAL A 533 -11.26 0.93 4.66
CA VAL A 533 -12.17 1.35 5.73
C VAL A 533 -13.60 1.57 5.19
N ASP A 534 -13.76 2.21 4.03
CA ASP A 534 -15.10 2.47 3.49
C ASP A 534 -15.76 1.25 2.85
N SER A 535 -15.00 0.42 2.13
CA SER A 535 -15.47 -0.85 1.55
C SER A 535 -15.59 -1.99 2.58
N CYS A 536 -15.25 -1.70 3.85
CA CYS A 536 -15.11 -2.64 4.96
C CYS A 536 -14.25 -3.88 4.61
N THR A 537 -13.19 -3.68 3.84
CA THR A 537 -12.23 -4.73 3.44
C THR A 537 -11.18 -4.92 4.54
N PRO A 538 -11.02 -6.14 5.07
CA PRO A 538 -9.91 -6.44 5.98
C PRO A 538 -8.56 -6.27 5.28
N PHE A 539 -7.59 -5.72 6.01
CA PHE A 539 -6.28 -5.36 5.45
C PHE A 539 -5.17 -6.12 6.21
N VAL A 540 -4.55 -7.09 5.55
CA VAL A 540 -3.28 -7.68 5.97
C VAL A 540 -2.15 -6.74 5.53
N TYR A 541 -1.38 -6.20 6.46
CA TYR A 541 -0.32 -5.23 6.12
C TYR A 541 1.06 -5.70 6.59
N VAL A 542 2.06 -5.50 5.72
CA VAL A 542 3.46 -5.68 6.07
C VAL A 542 3.97 -4.37 6.70
N PRO A 543 4.53 -4.41 7.93
CA PRO A 543 4.93 -3.19 8.63
C PRO A 543 6.19 -2.55 8.05
N ARG A 544 6.29 -1.22 8.19
CA ARG A 544 7.35 -0.37 7.65
C ARG A 544 7.85 0.60 8.74
N ALA A 545 8.67 0.10 9.67
CA ALA A 545 9.09 0.84 10.87
C ALA A 545 9.76 2.22 10.62
N LEU A 546 10.24 2.50 9.40
CA LEU A 546 10.83 3.78 9.00
C LEU A 546 9.81 4.86 8.56
N PHE A 547 8.51 4.58 8.62
CA PHE A 547 7.46 5.46 8.10
C PHE A 547 6.56 5.99 9.22
N VAL A 548 6.80 7.24 9.65
CA VAL A 548 6.06 7.87 10.75
C VAL A 548 4.55 7.94 10.51
N GLU A 549 4.10 8.08 9.26
CA GLU A 549 2.67 8.13 8.92
C GLU A 549 1.96 6.79 9.19
N GLU A 550 2.70 5.68 9.23
CA GLU A 550 2.14 4.35 9.46
C GLU A 550 1.54 4.19 10.86
N HIS A 551 2.11 4.84 11.89
CA HIS A 551 1.54 4.81 13.25
C HIS A 551 0.14 5.42 13.30
N GLY A 552 -0.09 6.52 12.56
CA GLY A 552 -1.40 7.14 12.39
C GLY A 552 -2.36 6.28 11.58
N LEU A 553 -1.88 5.65 10.51
CA LEU A 553 -2.68 4.76 9.67
C LEU A 553 -3.04 3.43 10.39
N ARG A 554 -2.16 2.91 11.23
CA ARG A 554 -2.42 1.72 12.07
C ARG A 554 -3.55 2.02 13.06
N MET A 555 -3.48 3.14 13.76
CA MET A 555 -4.55 3.64 14.64
C MET A 555 -5.89 3.83 13.89
N LEU A 556 -5.87 4.26 12.62
CA LEU A 556 -7.08 4.33 11.77
C LEU A 556 -7.67 2.94 11.46
N MET A 557 -6.82 1.95 11.14
CA MET A 557 -7.27 0.59 10.87
C MET A 557 -7.83 -0.09 12.14
N GLU A 558 -7.26 0.20 13.31
CA GLU A 558 -7.72 -0.28 14.61
C GLU A 558 -9.04 0.38 15.06
N THR A 559 -9.22 1.67 14.84
CA THR A 559 -10.42 2.42 15.31
C THR A 559 -11.59 2.45 14.34
N ALA A 560 -11.35 2.32 13.03
CA ALA A 560 -12.39 2.45 12.01
C ALA A 560 -12.41 1.32 10.96
N GLY A 561 -11.37 0.49 10.89
CA GLY A 561 -11.21 -0.54 9.86
C GLY A 561 -11.26 -1.96 10.39
N THR A 562 -10.42 -2.81 9.83
CA THR A 562 -10.01 -4.12 10.34
C THR A 562 -8.63 -4.40 9.72
N GLY A 563 -7.59 -4.46 10.55
CA GLY A 563 -6.20 -4.63 10.10
C GLY A 563 -5.50 -5.73 10.88
N VAL A 564 -4.73 -6.57 10.17
CA VAL A 564 -3.88 -7.62 10.72
C VAL A 564 -2.45 -7.36 10.27
N GLU A 565 -1.50 -7.36 11.19
CA GLU A 565 -0.09 -7.20 10.86
C GLU A 565 0.51 -8.54 10.41
N LEU A 566 1.16 -8.56 9.25
CA LEU A 566 1.93 -9.71 8.77
C LEU A 566 3.42 -9.38 8.93
N PRO A 567 4.13 -10.00 9.90
CA PRO A 567 5.57 -9.81 10.08
C PRO A 567 6.33 -10.05 8.78
N ARG A 568 7.37 -9.25 8.53
CA ARG A 568 8.09 -9.25 7.25
C ARG A 568 8.68 -10.63 6.94
N GLU A 569 9.13 -11.32 7.98
CA GLU A 569 9.75 -12.64 7.93
C GLU A 569 8.75 -13.68 7.39
N ARG A 570 7.48 -13.62 7.84
CA ARG A 570 6.40 -14.50 7.36
C ARG A 570 5.95 -14.10 5.96
N TYR A 571 5.86 -12.80 5.67
CA TYR A 571 5.60 -12.30 4.33
C TYR A 571 6.65 -12.76 3.31
N GLU A 572 7.93 -12.68 3.65
CA GLU A 572 9.04 -13.08 2.78
C GLU A 572 9.15 -14.61 2.68
N ALA A 573 8.86 -15.35 3.75
CA ALA A 573 8.74 -16.82 3.73
C ALA A 573 7.54 -17.36 2.92
N GLY A 574 6.63 -16.50 2.44
CA GLY A 574 5.43 -16.90 1.69
C GLY A 574 4.30 -17.47 2.56
N ASP A 575 4.38 -17.28 3.88
CA ASP A 575 3.38 -17.70 4.86
C ASP A 575 2.37 -16.58 5.09
N TRP A 576 1.40 -16.46 4.18
CA TRP A 576 0.37 -15.41 4.21
C TRP A 576 -1.00 -15.95 4.65
N ALA A 577 -1.26 -17.25 4.45
CA ALA A 577 -2.57 -17.87 4.59
C ALA A 577 -3.22 -17.60 5.96
N SER A 578 -2.50 -17.79 7.07
CA SER A 578 -3.11 -17.61 8.40
C SER A 578 -3.54 -16.16 8.65
N ALA A 579 -2.78 -15.17 8.16
CA ALA A 579 -3.12 -13.76 8.31
C ALA A 579 -4.31 -13.36 7.41
N ILE A 580 -4.45 -13.99 6.24
CA ILE A 580 -5.62 -13.84 5.36
C ILE A 580 -6.88 -14.43 6.02
N GLU A 581 -6.76 -15.59 6.66
CA GLU A 581 -7.85 -16.26 7.39
C GLU A 581 -8.25 -15.47 8.64
N GLU A 582 -7.29 -14.97 9.42
CA GLU A 582 -7.51 -14.10 10.58
C GLU A 582 -8.20 -12.78 10.17
N ALA A 583 -7.67 -12.08 9.15
CA ALA A 583 -8.26 -10.84 8.67
C ALA A 583 -9.68 -11.05 8.13
N TRP A 584 -9.91 -12.15 7.41
CA TRP A 584 -11.26 -12.53 6.99
C TRP A 584 -12.17 -12.80 8.20
N ALA A 585 -11.75 -13.60 9.18
CA ALA A 585 -12.54 -13.90 10.36
C ALA A 585 -12.94 -12.64 11.15
N LEU A 586 -12.03 -11.67 11.31
CA LEU A 586 -12.26 -10.41 12.04
C LEU A 586 -13.17 -9.41 11.31
N GLY A 587 -13.31 -9.50 9.98
CA GLY A 587 -14.00 -8.47 9.18
C GLY A 587 -15.08 -8.97 8.22
N ALA A 588 -15.28 -10.28 8.06
CA ALA A 588 -16.24 -10.87 7.13
C ALA A 588 -17.66 -10.31 7.28
N GLU A 589 -18.15 -10.18 8.52
CA GLU A 589 -19.49 -9.66 8.82
C GLU A 589 -19.66 -8.22 8.29
N LYS A 590 -18.72 -7.33 8.67
CA LYS A 590 -18.70 -5.92 8.20
C LYS A 590 -18.63 -5.86 6.67
N LYS A 591 -17.80 -6.71 6.05
CA LYS A 591 -17.64 -6.77 4.59
C LYS A 591 -18.92 -7.19 3.87
N ILE A 592 -19.57 -8.24 4.37
CA ILE A 592 -20.84 -8.76 3.81
C ILE A 592 -21.94 -7.72 3.99
N ALA A 593 -22.07 -7.11 5.19
CA ALA A 593 -23.03 -6.04 5.44
C ALA A 593 -22.81 -4.83 4.51
N ARG A 594 -21.56 -4.39 4.30
CA ARG A 594 -21.24 -3.28 3.38
C ARG A 594 -21.58 -3.59 1.93
N ARG A 595 -21.40 -4.85 1.47
CA ARG A 595 -21.85 -5.29 0.14
C ARG A 595 -23.38 -5.26 0.02
N LEU A 596 -24.12 -5.73 1.03
CA LEU A 596 -25.60 -5.75 1.03
C LEU A 596 -26.24 -4.34 1.02
N LEU A 597 -25.51 -3.30 1.42
CA LEU A 597 -25.97 -1.92 1.27
C LEU A 597 -25.92 -1.43 -0.19
N GLY A 598 -25.00 -1.96 -1.00
CA GLY A 598 -24.72 -1.48 -2.36
C GLY A 598 -24.38 0.00 -2.41
N ALA A 599 -24.79 0.69 -3.48
CA ALA A 599 -24.62 2.14 -3.65
C ALA A 599 -25.22 3.00 -2.52
N ARG A 600 -26.12 2.46 -1.68
CA ARG A 600 -26.68 3.16 -0.50
C ARG A 600 -25.65 3.33 0.62
N GLY A 601 -24.63 2.48 0.70
CA GLY A 601 -23.55 2.60 1.69
C GLY A 601 -22.71 3.87 1.48
N ASP A 602 -22.45 4.20 0.22
CA ASP A 602 -21.66 5.36 -0.21
C ASP A 602 -22.28 6.70 0.20
N ALA A 603 -23.62 6.75 0.34
CA ALA A 603 -24.37 7.98 0.57
C ALA A 603 -23.98 8.70 1.87
N ARG A 604 -23.39 7.98 2.84
CA ARG A 604 -22.75 8.59 4.01
C ARG A 604 -21.53 9.42 3.62
N ARG A 605 -20.62 8.87 2.80
CA ARG A 605 -19.38 9.54 2.40
C ARG A 605 -19.62 10.69 1.45
N ARG A 606 -20.51 10.53 0.46
CA ARG A 606 -20.87 11.62 -0.46
C ARG A 606 -21.35 12.85 0.32
N ARG A 607 -22.25 12.68 1.31
CA ARG A 607 -22.65 13.78 2.20
C ARG A 607 -21.51 14.37 3.02
N GLN A 608 -20.64 13.54 3.60
CA GLN A 608 -19.49 14.03 4.38
C GLN A 608 -18.50 14.84 3.51
N GLY A 609 -18.27 14.42 2.27
CA GLY A 609 -17.43 15.15 1.31
C GLY A 609 -18.07 16.46 0.85
N GLU A 610 -19.37 16.46 0.58
CA GLU A 610 -20.16 17.66 0.26
C GLU A 610 -20.14 18.66 1.44
N GLU A 611 -20.34 18.17 2.67
CA GLU A 611 -20.29 18.97 3.91
C GLU A 611 -18.92 19.61 4.11
N MET A 612 -17.84 18.84 3.94
CA MET A 612 -16.45 19.34 3.96
C MET A 612 -16.19 20.40 2.86
N ALA A 613 -16.74 20.23 1.66
CA ALA A 613 -16.61 21.20 0.57
C ALA A 613 -17.37 22.50 0.88
N ARG A 614 -18.59 22.42 1.44
CA ARG A 614 -19.39 23.58 1.89
C ARG A 614 -18.72 24.31 3.06
N GLU A 615 -18.12 23.57 3.98
CA GLU A 615 -17.33 24.13 5.08
C GLU A 615 -16.08 24.89 4.62
N PHE A 616 -15.43 24.41 3.56
CA PHE A 616 -14.31 25.09 2.91
C PHE A 616 -14.77 26.34 2.15
N GLU A 617 -15.87 26.27 1.39
CA GLU A 617 -16.49 27.44 0.74
C GLU A 617 -16.84 28.54 1.76
N ALA A 618 -17.46 28.15 2.88
CA ALA A 618 -17.79 29.07 3.96
C ALA A 618 -16.54 29.70 4.61
N TRP A 619 -15.46 28.92 4.79
CA TRP A 619 -14.18 29.43 5.27
C TRP A 619 -13.52 30.40 4.28
N LEU A 620 -13.47 30.05 3.00
CA LEU A 620 -12.86 30.88 1.95
C LEU A 620 -13.62 32.21 1.79
N SER A 621 -14.95 32.19 1.93
CA SER A 621 -15.79 33.39 1.88
C SER A 621 -15.36 34.47 2.90
N LEU A 622 -14.89 34.08 4.09
CA LEU A 622 -14.40 34.99 5.14
C LEU A 622 -13.17 35.83 4.72
N TRP A 623 -12.44 35.42 3.67
CA TRP A 623 -11.30 36.17 3.15
C TRP A 623 -11.70 37.23 2.12
N THR A 624 -12.90 37.11 1.54
CA THR A 624 -13.42 38.02 0.52
C THR A 624 -14.33 39.13 1.08
N GLN A 625 -14.84 38.95 2.30
CA GLN A 625 -15.72 39.93 2.94
C GLN A 625 -14.90 41.15 3.43
N PRO A 626 -15.30 42.39 3.09
CA PRO A 626 -14.73 43.57 3.71
C PRO A 626 -15.07 43.57 5.20
N ARG A 627 -14.07 43.76 6.07
CA ARG A 627 -14.32 43.99 7.50
C ARG A 627 -15.03 45.34 7.66
N HIS A 628 -16.21 45.29 8.27
CA HIS A 628 -16.96 46.45 8.75
C HIS A 628 -16.30 47.08 9.99
#